data_AF-A0A1T5HTE2-F1
#
_entry.id   AF-A0A1T5HTE2-F1
#
_cell.length_a   1.000
_cell.length_b   1.000
_cell.length_c   1.000
_cell.angle_alpha   90.00
_cell.angle_beta   90.00
_cell.angle_gamma   90.00
#
_symmetry.space_group_name_H-M   'P 1'
#
loop_
_entity.id
_entity.type
_entity.pdbx_description
1 polymer ?
#
loop_
_entity_poly.entity_id
_entity_poly.type
_entity_poly.pdbx_seq_one_letter_code
_entity_poly.pdbx_strand_id
1 'polypeptide(L)'
;MVIRTLSLFLLVVTYGSEIHASVDSFPEQWSQMSSFDDNEKNFRYAQFITNLNQRSVDLTLDNLDDFLPDDWISRFNSDSSILVLAGVLPYRYINSRLIFLIKHKNDQFRLFHIETETTPDIGSDLSSEFVLIDGHQWVNGMRFFNHGEEIRYIPDLELKILFHKLVATTEDTEKELLSEKIRERLKSVLEVEELHTDDFKGFDRMSTLISSNQKVKICTWNIAYFNGDNASYGLVAVLDNDQINVFELHDRHRHTKNPEREMHLPTEWFGAVYYDVIEQTVSGKIIYTLLGYNAHNAFTKIRVIDVLSFGDDGHPVFGKPIFMQGRDIKNRMVFEYSVRANMMLRFDRNERMIVMDNLSSFDPFYPDDPRYMGPDFSHNGLRFENNRWVFYDEIDLRNRQPRRRRN
;
A
#
# COMPACT_ATOMS: atom_id res chain seq x y z
N MET A 1 -64.66 17.95 5.35
CA MET A 1 -63.71 18.74 4.53
C MET A 1 -62.37 18.03 4.60
N VAL A 2 -62.13 17.16 3.61
CA VAL A 2 -61.03 16.19 3.57
C VAL A 2 -59.88 16.82 2.78
N ILE A 3 -58.73 17.02 3.42
CA ILE A 3 -57.51 17.41 2.74
C ILE A 3 -56.82 16.12 2.30
N ARG A 4 -56.78 15.89 0.99
CA ARG A 4 -56.07 14.77 0.35
C ARG A 4 -54.57 15.05 0.35
N THR A 5 -53.82 14.21 1.05
CA THR A 5 -52.36 14.14 0.95
C THR A 5 -52.00 13.53 -0.40
N LEU A 6 -51.32 14.29 -1.26
CA LEU A 6 -50.75 13.79 -2.51
C LEU A 6 -49.47 13.00 -2.16
N SER A 7 -49.56 11.68 -2.11
CA SER A 7 -48.37 10.81 -2.09
C SER A 7 -47.85 10.69 -3.52
N LEU A 8 -46.71 11.32 -3.80
CA LEU A 8 -45.99 11.16 -5.06
C LEU A 8 -45.30 9.79 -5.05
N PHE A 9 -45.94 8.78 -5.63
CA PHE A 9 -45.29 7.51 -5.93
C PHE A 9 -44.31 7.73 -7.09
N LEU A 10 -43.02 7.77 -6.78
CA LEU A 10 -41.98 7.67 -7.79
C LEU A 10 -41.95 6.21 -8.26
N LEU A 11 -42.67 5.94 -9.35
CA LEU A 11 -42.62 4.66 -10.05
C LEU A 11 -41.26 4.60 -10.77
N VAL A 12 -40.25 4.04 -10.11
CA VAL A 12 -39.02 3.64 -10.78
C VAL A 12 -39.40 2.48 -11.69
N VAL A 13 -39.63 2.81 -12.97
CA VAL A 13 -39.65 1.80 -14.03
C VAL A 13 -38.24 1.25 -14.11
N THR A 14 -37.99 0.15 -13.40
CA THR A 14 -36.85 -0.71 -13.71
C THR A 14 -37.12 -1.25 -15.11
N TYR A 15 -36.45 -0.67 -16.11
CA TYR A 15 -36.18 -1.43 -17.32
C TYR A 15 -35.28 -2.59 -16.90
N GLY A 16 -35.90 -3.68 -16.48
CA GLY A 16 -35.28 -4.99 -16.49
C GLY A 16 -35.01 -5.31 -17.94
N SER A 17 -33.86 -4.88 -18.46
CA SER A 17 -33.19 -5.70 -19.45
C SER A 17 -32.87 -6.99 -18.73
N GLU A 18 -33.64 -8.04 -19.00
CA GLU A 18 -33.23 -9.42 -18.76
C GLU A 18 -31.87 -9.57 -19.45
N ILE A 19 -30.79 -9.38 -18.69
CA ILE A 19 -29.47 -9.81 -19.09
C ILE A 19 -29.59 -11.33 -19.04
N HIS A 20 -29.80 -11.95 -20.20
CA HIS A 20 -29.40 -13.33 -20.37
C HIS A 20 -27.95 -13.41 -19.90
N ALA A 21 -27.75 -13.94 -18.68
CA ALA A 21 -26.42 -14.34 -18.24
C ALA A 21 -25.99 -15.38 -19.25
N SER A 22 -25.15 -14.98 -20.20
CA SER A 22 -24.64 -15.91 -21.18
C SER A 22 -23.84 -16.95 -20.41
N VAL A 23 -24.18 -18.22 -20.62
CA VAL A 23 -23.49 -19.40 -20.05
C VAL A 23 -22.16 -19.61 -20.80
N ASP A 24 -21.53 -18.53 -21.24
CA ASP A 24 -20.33 -18.59 -22.07
C ASP A 24 -19.18 -19.07 -21.19
N SER A 25 -18.38 -19.99 -21.72
CA SER A 25 -17.16 -20.48 -21.09
C SER A 25 -16.12 -19.36 -20.93
N PHE A 26 -15.13 -19.54 -20.06
CA PHE A 26 -14.07 -18.53 -19.91
C PHE A 26 -13.31 -18.27 -21.23
N PRO A 27 -12.97 -19.28 -22.07
CA PRO A 27 -12.39 -19.07 -23.39
C PRO A 27 -13.26 -18.22 -24.32
N GLU A 28 -14.57 -18.43 -24.34
CA GLU A 28 -15.51 -17.63 -25.15
C GLU A 28 -15.57 -16.18 -24.67
N GLN A 29 -15.68 -15.97 -23.34
CA GLN A 29 -15.68 -14.64 -22.74
C GLN A 29 -14.35 -13.90 -22.99
N TRP A 30 -13.22 -14.61 -22.93
CA TRP A 30 -11.90 -14.06 -23.24
C TRP A 30 -11.79 -13.63 -24.69
N SER A 31 -12.16 -14.51 -25.63
CA SER A 31 -12.16 -14.23 -27.06
C SER A 31 -13.03 -13.01 -27.40
N GLN A 32 -14.22 -12.93 -26.80
CA GLN A 32 -15.11 -11.78 -26.93
C GLN A 32 -14.43 -10.49 -26.40
N MET A 33 -13.90 -10.53 -25.17
CA MET A 33 -13.22 -9.39 -24.56
C MET A 33 -12.03 -8.90 -25.39
N SER A 34 -11.19 -9.81 -25.90
CA SER A 34 -10.03 -9.48 -26.71
C SER A 34 -10.41 -8.84 -28.06
N SER A 35 -11.58 -9.17 -28.61
CA SER A 35 -12.08 -8.64 -29.88
C SER A 35 -12.61 -7.20 -29.80
N PHE A 36 -13.03 -6.73 -28.62
CA PHE A 36 -13.59 -5.40 -28.43
C PHE A 36 -12.54 -4.28 -28.61
N ASP A 37 -13.01 -3.08 -28.93
CA ASP A 37 -12.18 -1.88 -28.83
C ASP A 37 -11.89 -1.49 -27.37
N ASP A 38 -10.93 -0.59 -27.18
CA ASP A 38 -10.45 -0.20 -25.85
C ASP A 38 -11.54 0.44 -24.97
N ASN A 39 -12.49 1.17 -25.55
CA ASN A 39 -13.58 1.78 -24.78
C ASN A 39 -14.56 0.72 -24.29
N GLU A 40 -14.93 -0.20 -25.18
CA GLU A 40 -15.85 -1.29 -24.86
C GLU A 40 -15.24 -2.28 -23.86
N LYS A 41 -13.94 -2.59 -24.01
CA LYS A 41 -13.18 -3.37 -23.01
C LYS A 41 -13.24 -2.70 -21.63
N ASN A 42 -12.97 -1.40 -21.55
CA ASN A 42 -13.05 -0.66 -20.29
C ASN A 42 -14.45 -0.66 -19.68
N PHE A 43 -15.48 -0.45 -20.50
CA PHE A 43 -16.87 -0.47 -20.06
C PHE A 43 -17.25 -1.82 -19.44
N ARG A 44 -16.79 -2.94 -20.02
CA ARG A 44 -17.14 -4.30 -19.59
C ARG A 44 -16.19 -4.90 -18.55
N TYR A 45 -15.01 -4.33 -18.37
CA TYR A 45 -13.92 -4.95 -17.60
C TYR A 45 -14.31 -5.36 -16.18
N ALA A 46 -15.01 -4.48 -15.46
CA ALA A 46 -15.43 -4.75 -14.08
C ALA A 46 -16.35 -5.98 -13.98
N GLN A 47 -17.30 -6.12 -14.92
CA GLN A 47 -18.19 -7.27 -14.98
C GLN A 47 -17.42 -8.53 -15.39
N PHE A 48 -16.52 -8.42 -16.38
CA PHE A 48 -15.68 -9.53 -16.82
C PHE A 48 -14.82 -10.10 -15.67
N ILE A 49 -14.13 -9.24 -14.91
CA ILE A 49 -13.34 -9.65 -13.74
C ILE A 49 -14.22 -10.25 -12.65
N THR A 50 -15.41 -9.71 -12.42
CA THR A 50 -16.36 -10.27 -11.45
C THR A 50 -16.77 -11.70 -11.82
N ASN A 51 -17.10 -11.93 -13.09
CA ASN A 51 -17.46 -13.25 -13.61
C ASN A 51 -16.29 -14.23 -13.51
N LEU A 52 -15.09 -13.80 -13.90
CA LEU A 52 -13.88 -14.63 -13.80
C LEU A 52 -13.56 -14.99 -12.35
N ASN A 53 -13.70 -14.02 -11.43
CA ASN A 53 -13.48 -14.27 -10.01
C ASN A 53 -14.46 -15.32 -9.47
N GLN A 54 -15.75 -15.20 -9.79
CA GLN A 54 -16.76 -16.19 -9.40
C GLN A 54 -16.43 -17.59 -9.94
N ARG A 55 -16.06 -17.69 -11.22
CA ARG A 55 -15.69 -18.98 -11.83
C ARG A 55 -14.41 -19.57 -11.23
N SER A 56 -13.46 -18.73 -10.83
CA SER A 56 -12.19 -19.19 -10.26
C SER A 56 -12.35 -19.87 -8.90
N VAL A 57 -13.43 -19.58 -8.16
CA VAL A 57 -13.72 -20.21 -6.86
C VAL A 57 -13.91 -21.73 -7.00
N ASP A 58 -14.57 -22.15 -8.09
CA ASP A 58 -14.91 -23.55 -8.36
C ASP A 58 -13.88 -24.26 -9.27
N LEU A 59 -12.84 -23.54 -9.69
CA LEU A 59 -11.80 -24.09 -10.56
C LEU A 59 -10.96 -25.15 -9.82
N THR A 60 -10.81 -26.32 -10.43
CA THR A 60 -9.98 -27.42 -9.93
C THR A 60 -8.79 -27.65 -10.86
N LEU A 61 -7.90 -28.58 -10.50
CA LEU A 61 -6.78 -28.94 -11.38
C LEU A 61 -7.24 -29.87 -12.52
N ASP A 62 -8.29 -30.67 -12.28
CA ASP A 62 -8.78 -31.67 -13.23
C ASP A 62 -9.49 -31.07 -14.45
N ASN A 63 -9.97 -29.83 -14.34
CA ASN A 63 -10.68 -29.11 -15.40
C ASN A 63 -9.89 -27.90 -15.92
N LEU A 64 -8.58 -27.83 -15.65
CA LEU A 64 -7.75 -26.67 -15.98
C LEU A 64 -7.65 -26.44 -17.49
N ASP A 65 -7.39 -27.49 -18.24
CA ASP A 65 -7.14 -27.42 -19.69
C ASP A 65 -8.40 -26.95 -20.45
N ASP A 66 -9.58 -27.43 -20.05
CA ASP A 66 -10.86 -27.02 -20.63
C ASP A 66 -11.29 -25.60 -20.20
N PHE A 67 -10.75 -25.12 -19.09
CA PHE A 67 -11.10 -23.82 -18.53
C PHE A 67 -10.33 -22.66 -19.18
N LEU A 68 -9.08 -22.88 -19.58
CA LEU A 68 -8.19 -21.79 -19.98
C LEU A 68 -8.28 -21.45 -21.48
N PRO A 69 -8.24 -20.16 -21.84
CA PRO A 69 -8.03 -19.76 -23.23
C PRO A 69 -6.63 -20.19 -23.74
N ASP A 70 -6.50 -20.42 -25.05
CA ASP A 70 -5.25 -20.93 -25.66
C ASP A 70 -4.03 -20.03 -25.47
N ASP A 71 -4.23 -18.73 -25.30
CA ASP A 71 -3.19 -17.72 -25.10
C ASP A 71 -2.84 -17.47 -23.63
N TRP A 72 -3.45 -18.24 -22.71
CA TRP A 72 -3.09 -18.22 -21.30
C TRP A 72 -1.96 -19.20 -21.00
N ILE A 73 -1.08 -18.80 -20.09
CA ILE A 73 0.00 -19.67 -19.59
C ILE A 73 -0.38 -20.30 -18.25
N SER A 74 0.15 -21.49 -18.00
CA SER A 74 0.14 -22.15 -16.71
C SER A 74 1.56 -22.52 -16.29
N ARG A 75 1.87 -22.31 -15.00
CA ARG A 75 3.18 -22.61 -14.41
C ARG A 75 3.03 -23.09 -12.96
N PHE A 76 3.61 -24.25 -12.67
CA PHE A 76 3.84 -24.71 -11.30
C PHE A 76 5.22 -24.29 -10.82
N ASN A 77 5.35 -24.03 -9.52
CA ASN A 77 6.66 -23.94 -8.89
C ASN A 77 7.30 -25.34 -8.78
N SER A 78 8.56 -25.39 -8.33
CA SER A 78 9.38 -26.61 -8.34
C SER A 78 8.81 -27.77 -7.52
N ASP A 79 8.07 -27.50 -6.45
CA ASP A 79 7.45 -28.52 -5.59
C ASP A 79 5.95 -28.71 -5.84
N SER A 80 5.41 -28.05 -6.88
CA SER A 80 4.00 -28.04 -7.24
C SER A 80 3.06 -27.58 -6.12
N SER A 81 3.56 -26.79 -5.15
CA SER A 81 2.73 -26.18 -4.11
C SER A 81 1.97 -24.95 -4.60
N ILE A 82 2.45 -24.28 -5.65
CA ILE A 82 1.83 -23.08 -6.22
C ILE A 82 1.65 -23.27 -7.72
N LEU A 83 0.44 -22.98 -8.20
CA LEU A 83 0.10 -22.84 -9.62
C LEU A 83 -0.23 -21.37 -9.92
N VAL A 84 0.39 -20.84 -10.96
CA VAL A 84 0.08 -19.54 -11.54
C VAL A 84 -0.49 -19.73 -12.94
N LEU A 85 -1.63 -19.09 -13.19
CA LEU A 85 -2.26 -18.98 -14.50
C LEU A 85 -2.21 -17.51 -14.92
N ALA A 86 -1.92 -17.17 -16.17
CA ALA A 86 -1.90 -15.77 -16.58
C ALA A 86 -2.27 -15.55 -18.05
N GLY A 87 -2.88 -14.41 -18.33
CA GLY A 87 -3.17 -13.90 -19.66
C GLY A 87 -3.02 -12.37 -19.70
N VAL A 88 -2.73 -11.83 -20.87
CA VAL A 88 -2.65 -10.38 -21.09
C VAL A 88 -3.81 -9.97 -22.00
N LEU A 89 -4.73 -9.16 -21.48
CA LEU A 89 -5.83 -8.59 -22.26
C LEU A 89 -5.30 -7.36 -23.02
N PRO A 90 -5.16 -7.42 -24.36
CA PRO A 90 -4.48 -6.38 -25.12
C PRO A 90 -5.35 -5.13 -25.29
N TYR A 91 -4.73 -3.94 -25.20
CA TYR A 91 -5.33 -2.65 -25.56
C TYR A 91 -4.50 -1.98 -26.66
N ARG A 92 -5.14 -1.19 -27.53
CA ARG A 92 -4.49 -0.58 -28.70
C ARG A 92 -3.84 0.78 -28.41
N TYR A 93 -4.48 1.58 -27.56
CA TYR A 93 -4.11 2.98 -27.31
C TYR A 93 -3.77 3.27 -25.84
N ILE A 94 -4.04 2.33 -24.95
CA ILE A 94 -3.71 2.40 -23.52
C ILE A 94 -2.98 1.13 -23.09
N ASN A 95 -2.54 1.12 -21.82
CA ASN A 95 -1.89 -0.03 -21.21
C ASN A 95 -2.79 -1.29 -21.26
N SER A 96 -2.21 -2.41 -21.70
CA SER A 96 -2.86 -3.72 -21.56
C SER A 96 -2.99 -4.12 -20.11
N ARG A 97 -3.78 -5.17 -19.85
CA ARG A 97 -4.00 -5.65 -18.49
C ARG A 97 -3.53 -7.09 -18.34
N LEU A 98 -2.52 -7.29 -17.51
CA LEU A 98 -2.12 -8.61 -17.04
C LEU A 98 -3.14 -9.10 -16.02
N ILE A 99 -3.72 -10.26 -16.26
CA ILE A 99 -4.64 -10.94 -15.36
C ILE A 99 -4.00 -12.29 -15.02
N PHE A 100 -3.93 -12.61 -13.74
CA PHE A 100 -3.33 -13.86 -13.29
C PHE A 100 -4.09 -14.45 -12.11
N LEU A 101 -4.17 -15.77 -12.05
CA LEU A 101 -4.68 -16.50 -10.89
C LEU A 101 -3.52 -17.18 -10.18
N ILE A 102 -3.56 -17.17 -8.85
CA ILE A 102 -2.63 -17.96 -8.03
C ILE A 102 -3.45 -18.95 -7.21
N LYS A 103 -3.07 -20.24 -7.27
CA LYS A 103 -3.56 -21.29 -6.38
C LYS A 103 -2.40 -21.87 -5.58
N HIS A 104 -2.51 -21.78 -4.27
CA HIS A 104 -1.69 -22.60 -3.37
C HIS A 104 -2.37 -23.96 -3.17
N LYS A 105 -1.60 -25.04 -2.99
CA LYS A 105 -2.06 -26.45 -2.96
C LYS A 105 -3.26 -26.70 -2.04
N ASN A 106 -3.31 -25.99 -0.92
CA ASN A 106 -4.35 -26.14 0.10
C ASN A 106 -5.42 -25.03 0.05
N ASP A 107 -5.55 -24.35 -1.07
CA ASP A 107 -6.36 -23.14 -1.18
C ASP A 107 -7.12 -23.06 -2.52
N GLN A 108 -8.09 -22.15 -2.58
CA GLN A 108 -8.77 -21.80 -3.82
C GLN A 108 -7.90 -20.88 -4.68
N PHE A 109 -8.22 -20.79 -5.97
CA PHE A 109 -7.61 -19.80 -6.84
C PHE A 109 -7.97 -18.39 -6.35
N ARG A 110 -7.00 -17.48 -6.42
CA ARG A 110 -7.20 -16.05 -6.22
C ARG A 110 -6.89 -15.33 -7.51
N LEU A 111 -7.86 -14.54 -7.96
CA LEU A 111 -7.71 -13.69 -9.14
C LEU A 111 -7.00 -12.39 -8.77
N PHE A 112 -6.02 -12.03 -9.59
CA PHE A 112 -5.30 -10.77 -9.53
C PHE A 112 -5.30 -10.15 -10.93
N HIS A 113 -5.28 -8.83 -10.98
CA HIS A 113 -5.10 -8.11 -12.23
C HIS A 113 -4.34 -6.82 -11.99
N ILE A 114 -3.61 -6.40 -13.00
CA ILE A 114 -2.80 -5.18 -12.98
C ILE A 114 -2.73 -4.60 -14.39
N GLU A 115 -2.78 -3.28 -14.48
CA GLU A 115 -2.49 -2.57 -15.73
C GLU A 115 -0.98 -2.58 -15.96
N THR A 116 -0.55 -3.06 -17.12
CA THR A 116 0.87 -3.17 -17.48
C THR A 116 1.16 -2.34 -18.71
N GLU A 117 2.28 -1.62 -18.69
CA GLU A 117 2.83 -1.02 -19.90
C GLU A 117 3.16 -2.16 -20.87
N THR A 118 2.52 -2.16 -22.02
CA THR A 118 2.75 -3.16 -23.07
C THR A 118 2.80 -2.42 -24.38
N THR A 119 3.67 -2.88 -25.28
CA THR A 119 3.69 -2.38 -26.64
C THR A 119 2.37 -2.75 -27.36
N PRO A 120 1.84 -1.90 -28.26
CA PRO A 120 0.62 -2.20 -29.00
C PRO A 120 0.74 -3.38 -29.98
N ASP A 121 1.94 -3.95 -30.16
CA ASP A 121 2.14 -5.09 -31.03
C ASP A 121 1.43 -6.31 -30.47
N ILE A 122 0.40 -6.73 -31.18
CA ILE A 122 -0.43 -7.89 -30.83
C ILE A 122 0.41 -9.14 -31.12
N GLY A 123 1.01 -9.73 -30.09
CA GLY A 123 1.66 -11.03 -30.16
C GLY A 123 1.49 -11.83 -28.87
N SER A 124 1.18 -13.11 -29.03
CA SER A 124 0.85 -14.11 -27.99
C SER A 124 2.11 -14.77 -27.40
N ASP A 125 3.07 -13.97 -26.92
CA ASP A 125 4.33 -14.48 -26.34
C ASP A 125 4.45 -14.14 -24.85
N LEU A 126 3.30 -14.17 -24.17
CA LEU A 126 3.28 -14.11 -22.71
C LEU A 126 4.07 -15.30 -22.17
N SER A 127 5.03 -15.02 -21.32
CA SER A 127 5.79 -16.04 -20.61
C SER A 127 5.94 -15.65 -19.15
N SER A 128 6.26 -16.64 -18.31
CA SER A 128 6.56 -16.39 -16.92
C SER A 128 7.60 -17.37 -16.39
N GLU A 129 8.32 -16.91 -15.38
CA GLU A 129 9.35 -17.69 -14.69
C GLU A 129 9.20 -17.55 -13.17
N PHE A 130 9.33 -18.67 -12.47
CA PHE A 130 9.55 -18.64 -11.04
C PHE A 130 10.99 -18.19 -10.75
N VAL A 131 11.15 -17.24 -9.86
CA VAL A 131 12.44 -16.72 -9.43
C VAL A 131 12.90 -17.52 -8.23
N LEU A 132 14.00 -18.24 -8.39
CA LEU A 132 14.67 -18.96 -7.31
C LEU A 132 15.81 -18.12 -6.76
N ILE A 133 15.89 -18.03 -5.44
CA ILE A 133 16.98 -17.36 -4.74
C ILE A 133 17.81 -18.46 -4.06
N ASP A 134 19.13 -18.43 -4.25
CA ASP A 134 20.03 -19.44 -3.69
C ASP A 134 19.96 -19.43 -2.16
N GLY A 135 19.93 -20.61 -1.54
CA GLY A 135 19.67 -20.74 -0.10
C GLY A 135 18.25 -20.38 0.38
N HIS A 136 17.40 -19.78 -0.46
CA HIS A 136 16.07 -19.28 -0.12
C HIS A 136 14.98 -19.77 -1.09
N GLN A 137 15.04 -21.04 -1.50
CA GLN A 137 14.09 -21.66 -2.46
C GLN A 137 12.62 -21.65 -1.99
N TRP A 138 12.38 -21.39 -0.70
CA TRP A 138 11.04 -21.20 -0.16
C TRP A 138 10.41 -19.87 -0.59
N VAL A 139 11.20 -18.90 -1.07
CA VAL A 139 10.69 -17.65 -1.65
C VAL A 139 10.14 -17.98 -3.03
N ASN A 140 8.84 -17.75 -3.21
CA ASN A 140 8.16 -18.07 -4.46
C ASN A 140 7.98 -16.80 -5.28
N GLY A 141 9.07 -16.29 -5.85
CA GLY A 141 9.03 -15.13 -6.74
C GLY A 141 8.49 -15.49 -8.12
N MET A 142 7.85 -14.54 -8.81
CA MET A 142 7.31 -14.73 -10.16
C MET A 142 7.54 -13.50 -11.01
N ARG A 143 8.15 -13.68 -12.18
CA ARG A 143 8.19 -12.65 -13.23
C ARG A 143 7.29 -13.04 -14.38
N PHE A 144 6.61 -12.03 -14.91
CA PHE A 144 5.85 -12.10 -16.14
C PHE A 144 6.57 -11.28 -17.20
N PHE A 145 6.68 -11.84 -18.39
CA PHE A 145 7.27 -11.18 -19.55
C PHE A 145 6.26 -11.14 -20.68
N ASN A 146 6.30 -10.06 -21.45
CA ASN A 146 5.59 -9.99 -22.72
C ASN A 146 6.54 -9.41 -23.77
N HIS A 147 6.66 -10.05 -24.92
CA HIS A 147 7.65 -9.69 -25.96
C HIS A 147 9.11 -9.64 -25.45
N GLY A 148 9.45 -10.47 -24.47
CA GLY A 148 10.77 -10.50 -23.84
C GLY A 148 11.05 -9.38 -22.84
N GLU A 149 10.13 -8.44 -22.63
CA GLU A 149 10.24 -7.39 -21.62
C GLU A 149 9.53 -7.82 -20.32
N GLU A 150 10.17 -7.57 -19.17
CA GLU A 150 9.54 -7.82 -17.86
C GLU A 150 8.40 -6.82 -17.64
N ILE A 151 7.17 -7.32 -17.59
CA ILE A 151 5.98 -6.48 -17.37
C ILE A 151 5.57 -6.44 -15.89
N ARG A 152 5.95 -7.45 -15.11
CA ARG A 152 5.63 -7.52 -13.68
C ARG A 152 6.52 -8.50 -12.94
N TYR A 153 7.08 -8.06 -11.81
CA TYR A 153 7.70 -8.93 -10.80
C TYR A 153 6.87 -8.95 -9.52
N ILE A 154 6.64 -10.15 -8.97
CA ILE A 154 6.08 -10.38 -7.64
C ILE A 154 7.15 -11.10 -6.81
N PRO A 155 7.73 -10.45 -5.78
CA PRO A 155 8.83 -11.02 -5.02
C PRO A 155 8.48 -12.31 -4.26
N ASP A 156 7.25 -12.40 -3.75
CA ASP A 156 6.78 -13.59 -3.03
C ASP A 156 5.26 -13.78 -3.22
N LEU A 157 4.86 -14.85 -3.89
CA LEU A 157 3.45 -15.14 -4.19
C LEU A 157 2.65 -15.51 -2.93
N GLU A 158 3.27 -16.15 -1.93
CA GLU A 158 2.58 -16.48 -0.68
C GLU A 158 2.20 -15.22 0.09
N LEU A 159 3.14 -14.28 0.23
CA LEU A 159 2.87 -12.98 0.82
C LEU A 159 1.80 -12.20 0.03
N LYS A 160 1.83 -12.26 -1.32
CA LYS A 160 0.78 -11.68 -2.18
C LYS A 160 -0.60 -12.28 -1.88
N ILE A 161 -0.69 -13.61 -1.71
CA ILE A 161 -1.91 -14.31 -1.32
C ILE A 161 -2.39 -13.87 0.06
N LEU A 162 -1.50 -13.78 1.05
CA LEU A 162 -1.86 -13.37 2.41
C LEU A 162 -2.46 -11.95 2.44
N PHE A 163 -1.83 -10.99 1.75
CA PHE A 163 -2.40 -9.64 1.62
C PHE A 163 -3.75 -9.64 0.90
N HIS A 164 -3.93 -10.49 -0.11
CA HIS A 164 -5.24 -10.64 -0.78
C HIS A 164 -6.31 -11.15 0.19
N LYS A 165 -6.00 -12.18 0.98
CA LYS A 165 -6.92 -12.70 2.01
C LYS A 165 -7.27 -11.64 3.05
N LEU A 166 -6.28 -10.85 3.47
CA LEU A 166 -6.46 -9.78 4.47
C LEU A 166 -7.48 -8.74 4.00
N VAL A 167 -7.45 -8.38 2.70
CA VAL A 167 -8.41 -7.44 2.12
C VAL A 167 -9.80 -8.05 1.96
N ALA A 168 -9.87 -9.35 1.64
CA ALA A 168 -11.13 -10.04 1.40
C ALA A 168 -11.92 -10.36 2.67
N THR A 169 -11.24 -10.51 3.82
CA THR A 169 -11.90 -10.86 5.08
C THR A 169 -12.61 -9.66 5.74
N THR A 170 -13.79 -9.92 6.29
CA THR A 170 -14.55 -8.96 7.11
C THR A 170 -14.39 -9.19 8.61
N GLU A 171 -13.92 -10.37 9.02
CA GLU A 171 -13.83 -10.79 10.42
C GLU A 171 -12.55 -10.27 11.07
N ASP A 172 -12.69 -9.54 12.17
CA ASP A 172 -11.56 -8.86 12.83
C ASP A 172 -10.51 -9.85 13.37
N THR A 173 -10.93 -10.95 14.00
CA THR A 173 -10.02 -12.01 14.47
C THR A 173 -9.21 -12.62 13.32
N GLU A 174 -9.81 -12.78 12.14
CA GLU A 174 -9.11 -13.30 10.97
C GLU A 174 -8.14 -12.27 10.39
N LYS A 175 -8.47 -10.97 10.41
CA LYS A 175 -7.54 -9.90 10.00
C LYS A 175 -6.29 -9.88 10.87
N GLU A 176 -6.45 -10.06 12.18
CA GLU A 176 -5.33 -10.15 13.13
C GLU A 176 -4.49 -11.39 12.82
N LEU A 177 -5.10 -12.57 12.71
CA LEU A 177 -4.39 -13.81 12.37
C LEU A 177 -3.63 -13.71 11.04
N LEU A 178 -4.24 -13.14 10.01
CA LEU A 178 -3.61 -12.93 8.71
C LEU A 178 -2.47 -11.92 8.81
N SER A 179 -2.61 -10.85 9.59
CA SER A 179 -1.55 -9.86 9.80
C SER A 179 -0.35 -10.45 10.55
N GLU A 180 -0.58 -11.34 11.52
CA GLU A 180 0.51 -12.08 12.17
C GLU A 180 1.24 -13.01 11.18
N LYS A 181 0.50 -13.75 10.33
CA LYS A 181 1.10 -14.57 9.26
C LYS A 181 1.89 -13.73 8.26
N ILE A 182 1.38 -12.56 7.89
CA ILE A 182 2.07 -11.59 7.02
C ILE A 182 3.36 -11.13 7.69
N ARG A 183 3.32 -10.74 8.97
CA ARG A 183 4.48 -10.30 9.74
C ARG A 183 5.57 -11.38 9.75
N GLU A 184 5.20 -12.62 10.07
CA GLU A 184 6.13 -13.75 10.09
C GLU A 184 6.75 -14.03 8.72
N ARG A 185 5.92 -14.14 7.67
CA ARG A 185 6.39 -14.38 6.30
C ARG A 185 7.29 -13.26 5.80
N LEU A 186 6.85 -12.01 5.96
CA LEU A 186 7.56 -10.83 5.50
C LEU A 186 8.87 -10.63 6.26
N LYS A 187 8.94 -10.97 7.55
CA LYS A 187 10.20 -10.95 8.30
C LYS A 187 11.24 -11.82 7.62
N SER A 188 10.92 -13.08 7.31
CA SER A 188 11.85 -13.95 6.59
C SER A 188 12.18 -13.42 5.19
N VAL A 189 11.20 -12.87 4.47
CA VAL A 189 11.44 -12.29 3.13
C VAL A 189 12.40 -11.09 3.20
N LEU A 190 12.31 -10.28 4.25
CA LEU A 190 13.19 -9.13 4.48
C LEU A 190 14.61 -9.53 4.90
N GLU A 191 14.82 -10.73 5.43
CA GLU A 191 16.15 -11.28 5.75
C GLU A 191 16.92 -11.73 4.50
N VAL A 192 16.26 -11.82 3.34
CA VAL A 192 16.88 -12.21 2.06
C VAL A 192 17.60 -11.02 1.44
N GLU A 193 18.93 -11.13 1.29
CA GLU A 193 19.80 -10.04 0.84
C GLU A 193 19.42 -9.50 -0.54
N GLU A 194 19.13 -10.39 -1.48
CA GLU A 194 18.76 -10.05 -2.86
C GLU A 194 17.46 -9.24 -2.95
N LEU A 195 16.62 -9.29 -1.91
CA LEU A 195 15.35 -8.59 -1.82
C LEU A 195 15.43 -7.30 -0.99
N HIS A 196 16.58 -6.98 -0.42
CA HIS A 196 16.73 -5.81 0.45
C HIS A 196 16.52 -4.49 -0.30
N THR A 197 17.00 -4.40 -1.55
CA THR A 197 16.83 -3.21 -2.39
C THR A 197 15.59 -3.24 -3.28
N ASP A 198 14.82 -4.34 -3.29
CA ASP A 198 13.58 -4.44 -4.05
C ASP A 198 12.49 -3.56 -3.41
N ASP A 199 11.80 -2.73 -4.18
CA ASP A 199 10.78 -1.81 -3.64
C ASP A 199 9.43 -2.47 -3.34
N PHE A 200 9.33 -3.78 -3.58
CA PHE A 200 8.13 -4.58 -3.37
C PHE A 200 6.90 -4.02 -4.09
N LYS A 201 7.08 -3.43 -5.29
CA LYS A 201 5.99 -2.97 -6.19
C LYS A 201 4.90 -4.01 -6.46
N GLY A 202 5.14 -5.29 -6.15
CA GLY A 202 4.18 -6.39 -6.17
C GLY A 202 3.10 -6.36 -5.08
N PHE A 203 3.29 -5.63 -3.97
CA PHE A 203 2.39 -5.67 -2.80
C PHE A 203 1.61 -4.36 -2.60
N ASP A 204 0.35 -4.31 -3.03
CA ASP A 204 -0.45 -3.07 -3.09
C ASP A 204 -1.05 -2.62 -1.74
N ARG A 205 -0.85 -3.39 -0.66
CA ARG A 205 -1.49 -3.20 0.66
C ARG A 205 -0.52 -2.90 1.79
N MET A 206 0.70 -2.55 1.42
CA MET A 206 1.79 -2.26 2.33
C MET A 206 2.57 -1.09 1.74
N SER A 207 3.02 -0.20 2.61
CA SER A 207 4.03 0.77 2.24
C SER A 207 5.41 0.17 2.43
N THR A 208 6.27 0.32 1.42
CA THR A 208 7.68 -0.05 1.44
C THR A 208 8.52 1.19 1.23
N LEU A 209 9.33 1.56 2.22
CA LEU A 209 10.28 2.66 2.11
C LEU A 209 11.69 2.12 2.17
N ILE A 210 12.52 2.49 1.20
CA ILE A 210 13.96 2.19 1.22
C ILE A 210 14.69 3.51 1.35
N SER A 211 15.57 3.57 2.34
CA SER A 211 16.51 4.69 2.49
C SER A 211 17.37 4.87 1.22
N SER A 212 17.71 6.11 0.89
CA SER A 212 18.60 6.44 -0.22
C SER A 212 20.00 5.82 -0.08
N ASN A 213 20.46 5.58 1.15
CA ASN A 213 21.70 4.86 1.42
C ASN A 213 21.54 3.32 1.45
N GLN A 214 20.32 2.82 1.20
CA GLN A 214 19.95 1.40 1.20
C GLN A 214 20.23 0.64 2.51
N LYS A 215 20.51 1.31 3.62
CA LYS A 215 20.75 0.64 4.91
C LYS A 215 19.48 0.23 5.62
N VAL A 216 18.39 0.95 5.39
CA VAL A 216 17.11 0.76 6.06
C VAL A 216 16.02 0.54 5.03
N LYS A 217 15.23 -0.52 5.25
CA LYS A 217 13.97 -0.79 4.56
C LYS A 217 12.85 -0.91 5.58
N ILE A 218 11.76 -0.17 5.38
CA ILE A 218 10.63 -0.07 6.31
C ILE A 218 9.38 -0.54 5.59
N CYS A 219 8.75 -1.58 6.12
CA CYS A 219 7.50 -2.10 5.61
C CYS A 219 6.41 -1.85 6.64
N THR A 220 5.33 -1.15 6.27
CA THR A 220 4.22 -0.84 7.20
C THR A 220 2.85 -1.00 6.52
N TRP A 221 1.87 -1.52 7.26
CA TRP A 221 0.48 -1.66 6.79
C TRP A 221 -0.51 -1.44 7.93
N ASN A 222 -1.79 -1.36 7.59
CA ASN A 222 -2.88 -1.09 8.54
C ASN A 222 -4.02 -2.08 8.34
N ILE A 223 -4.67 -2.45 9.44
CA ILE A 223 -5.97 -3.11 9.43
C ILE A 223 -7.02 -2.21 10.08
N ALA A 224 -8.23 -2.24 9.52
CA ALA A 224 -9.40 -1.57 10.06
C ALA A 224 -10.34 -2.59 10.69
N TYR A 225 -10.75 -2.32 11.93
CA TYR A 225 -11.69 -3.12 12.69
C TYR A 225 -13.13 -2.72 12.40
N PHE A 226 -14.09 -3.61 12.67
CA PHE A 226 -15.51 -3.35 12.44
C PHE A 226 -16.04 -2.16 13.25
N ASN A 227 -15.51 -1.94 14.46
CA ASN A 227 -15.86 -0.80 15.31
C ASN A 227 -15.27 0.55 14.82
N GLY A 228 -14.52 0.54 13.70
CA GLY A 228 -13.88 1.70 13.08
C GLY A 228 -12.52 2.05 13.68
N ASP A 229 -12.07 1.32 14.71
CA ASP A 229 -10.70 1.41 15.16
C ASP A 229 -9.72 0.83 14.13
N ASN A 230 -8.43 1.13 14.30
CA ASN A 230 -7.37 0.60 13.45
C ASN A 230 -6.18 0.06 14.27
N ALA A 231 -5.40 -0.81 13.65
CA ALA A 231 -4.10 -1.24 14.14
C ALA A 231 -3.08 -1.18 13.01
N SER A 232 -1.90 -0.66 13.32
CA SER A 232 -0.75 -0.63 12.41
C SER A 232 0.17 -1.82 12.67
N TYR A 233 0.82 -2.27 11.62
CA TYR A 233 1.84 -3.30 11.67
C TYR A 233 3.07 -2.82 10.92
N GLY A 234 4.25 -3.30 11.30
CA GLY A 234 5.43 -3.02 10.51
C GLY A 234 6.66 -3.81 10.89
N LEU A 235 7.65 -3.72 10.00
CA LEU A 235 8.97 -4.31 10.12
C LEU A 235 10.00 -3.29 9.65
N VAL A 236 11.16 -3.26 10.30
CA VAL A 236 12.34 -2.51 9.85
C VAL A 236 13.47 -3.49 9.61
N ALA A 237 13.92 -3.59 8.37
CA ALA A 237 15.13 -4.31 8.00
C ALA A 237 16.31 -3.34 7.96
N VAL A 238 17.40 -3.72 8.63
CA VAL A 238 18.62 -2.91 8.78
C VAL A 238 19.79 -3.72 8.26
N LEU A 239 20.42 -3.23 7.20
CA LEU A 239 21.66 -3.75 6.67
C LEU A 239 22.84 -3.10 7.42
N ASP A 240 23.56 -3.92 8.19
CA ASP A 240 24.78 -3.54 8.88
C ASP A 240 25.85 -4.62 8.70
N ASN A 241 27.04 -4.21 8.23
CA ASN A 241 28.18 -5.10 7.94
C ASN A 241 27.78 -6.37 7.15
N ASP A 242 27.04 -6.19 6.04
CA ASP A 242 26.55 -7.26 5.17
C ASP A 242 25.59 -8.26 5.86
N GLN A 243 25.05 -7.90 7.02
CA GLN A 243 24.03 -8.66 7.72
C GLN A 243 22.74 -7.86 7.80
N ILE A 244 21.62 -8.49 7.45
CA ILE A 244 20.30 -7.91 7.59
C ILE A 244 19.69 -8.34 8.93
N ASN A 245 19.36 -7.36 9.75
CA ASN A 245 18.63 -7.55 11.00
C ASN A 245 17.21 -7.00 10.83
N VAL A 246 16.20 -7.83 11.06
CA VAL A 246 14.79 -7.45 10.93
C VAL A 246 14.14 -7.29 12.29
N PHE A 247 13.62 -6.09 12.55
CA PHE A 247 12.98 -5.71 13.80
C PHE A 247 11.47 -5.58 13.62
N GLU A 248 10.71 -6.22 14.49
CA GLU A 248 9.26 -6.16 14.50
C GLU A 248 8.74 -4.91 15.21
N LEU A 249 7.80 -4.21 14.59
CA LEU A 249 7.15 -3.04 15.16
C LEU A 249 5.80 -3.44 15.77
N HIS A 250 5.64 -3.20 17.07
CA HIS A 250 4.40 -3.46 17.79
C HIS A 250 3.68 -2.15 18.09
N ASP A 251 2.50 -1.98 17.49
CA ASP A 251 1.68 -0.79 17.69
C ASP A 251 1.20 -0.65 19.15
N ARG A 252 1.60 0.46 19.78
CA ARG A 252 1.21 0.86 21.13
C ARG A 252 0.56 2.23 21.18
N HIS A 253 0.06 2.77 20.05
CA HIS A 253 -0.47 4.14 19.99
C HIS A 253 -1.53 4.43 21.06
N ARG A 254 -2.48 3.50 21.28
CA ARG A 254 -3.56 3.65 22.27
C ARG A 254 -3.08 3.65 23.73
N HIS A 255 -1.89 3.13 23.97
CA HIS A 255 -1.28 3.06 25.30
C HIS A 255 -0.24 4.18 25.51
N THR A 256 0.08 4.94 24.46
CA THR A 256 1.08 6.01 24.49
C THR A 256 0.42 7.30 24.96
N LYS A 257 0.79 7.78 26.16
CA LYS A 257 0.16 8.97 26.74
C LYS A 257 0.69 10.27 26.13
N ASN A 258 2.00 10.39 25.96
CA ASN A 258 2.65 11.61 25.46
C ASN A 258 3.57 11.29 24.27
N PRO A 259 3.00 10.92 23.11
CA PRO A 259 3.79 10.46 21.96
C PRO A 259 4.77 11.50 21.42
N GLU A 260 4.54 12.79 21.69
CA GLU A 260 5.43 13.89 21.29
C GLU A 260 6.65 14.06 22.20
N ARG A 261 6.75 13.37 23.35
CA ARG A 261 7.81 13.54 24.36
C ARG A 261 8.51 12.25 24.78
N GLU A 262 8.17 11.14 24.13
CA GLU A 262 8.67 9.81 24.47
C GLU A 262 9.48 9.23 23.29
N MET A 263 10.61 8.61 23.62
CA MET A 263 11.32 7.72 22.70
C MET A 263 10.73 6.32 22.83
N HIS A 264 10.65 5.60 21.72
CA HIS A 264 10.07 4.25 21.70
C HIS A 264 11.04 3.24 21.10
N LEU A 265 11.13 2.08 21.73
CA LEU A 265 11.67 0.88 21.09
C LEU A 265 10.67 0.31 20.07
N PRO A 266 11.07 -0.61 19.19
CA PRO A 266 10.16 -1.26 18.24
C PRO A 266 8.94 -1.92 18.91
N THR A 267 9.11 -2.45 20.12
CA THR A 267 8.04 -3.07 20.93
C THR A 267 7.04 -2.07 21.51
N GLU A 268 7.36 -0.79 21.47
CA GLU A 268 6.56 0.34 21.96
C GLU A 268 6.24 1.33 20.84
N TRP A 269 6.32 0.87 19.59
CA TRP A 269 6.18 1.71 18.42
C TRP A 269 4.84 2.45 18.38
N PHE A 270 4.87 3.73 18.03
CA PHE A 270 3.67 4.59 18.01
C PHE A 270 2.65 4.17 16.94
N GLY A 271 2.99 3.32 15.97
CA GLY A 271 2.02 2.85 14.97
C GLY A 271 1.72 3.88 13.88
N ALA A 272 2.23 3.67 12.68
CA ALA A 272 1.88 4.44 11.49
C ALA A 272 2.25 3.70 10.21
N VAL A 273 1.48 3.92 9.14
CA VAL A 273 1.92 3.59 7.78
C VAL A 273 2.77 4.75 7.26
N TYR A 274 4.07 4.52 7.11
CA TYR A 274 5.01 5.53 6.65
C TYR A 274 5.02 5.60 5.13
N TYR A 275 4.95 6.80 4.55
CA TYR A 275 4.88 7.01 3.09
C TYR A 275 6.04 7.86 2.54
N ASP A 276 6.89 8.41 3.40
CA ASP A 276 8.10 9.13 2.99
C ASP A 276 9.20 8.98 4.04
N VAL A 277 10.46 9.00 3.59
CA VAL A 277 11.65 8.92 4.43
C VAL A 277 12.68 9.97 3.99
N ILE A 278 13.09 10.81 4.93
CA ILE A 278 14.11 11.84 4.72
C ILE A 278 15.34 11.51 5.56
N GLU A 279 16.46 11.28 4.90
CA GLU A 279 17.75 11.09 5.57
C GLU A 279 18.36 12.41 6.01
N GLN A 280 18.86 12.44 7.24
CA GLN A 280 19.61 13.56 7.79
C GLN A 280 20.82 13.05 8.58
N THR A 281 21.88 13.86 8.66
CA THR A 281 23.02 13.56 9.52
C THR A 281 22.94 14.42 10.77
N VAL A 282 22.95 13.79 11.94
CA VAL A 282 23.00 14.43 13.26
C VAL A 282 24.24 13.97 13.99
N SER A 283 25.16 14.90 14.25
CA SER A 283 26.42 14.62 14.98
C SER A 283 27.18 13.41 14.39
N GLY A 284 27.26 13.33 13.07
CA GLY A 284 27.97 12.26 12.35
C GLY A 284 27.20 10.93 12.19
N LYS A 285 26.01 10.80 12.77
CA LYS A 285 25.14 9.61 12.60
C LYS A 285 23.97 9.94 11.68
N ILE A 286 23.66 9.02 10.75
CA ILE A 286 22.47 9.13 9.90
C ILE A 286 21.22 8.82 10.74
N ILE A 287 20.18 9.62 10.56
CA ILE A 287 18.84 9.42 11.09
C ILE A 287 17.83 9.52 9.94
N TYR A 288 16.65 8.97 10.16
CA TYR A 288 15.60 8.84 9.16
C TYR A 288 14.35 9.52 9.71
N THR A 289 14.01 10.68 9.17
CA THR A 289 12.74 11.34 9.48
C THR A 289 11.66 10.70 8.63
N LEU A 290 10.61 10.19 9.26
CA LEU A 290 9.55 9.44 8.62
C LEU A 290 8.27 10.26 8.61
N LEU A 291 7.61 10.34 7.46
CA LEU A 291 6.27 10.91 7.35
C LEU A 291 5.26 9.78 7.31
N GLY A 292 4.30 9.80 8.23
CA GLY A 292 3.38 8.70 8.45
C GLY A 292 1.92 9.10 8.56
N TYR A 293 1.09 8.08 8.40
CA TYR A 293 -0.35 8.13 8.57
C TYR A 293 -0.78 7.06 9.56
N ASN A 294 -1.54 7.43 10.59
CA ASN A 294 -2.21 6.48 11.46
C ASN A 294 -3.72 6.68 11.28
N ALA A 295 -4.42 5.62 10.87
CA ALA A 295 -5.85 5.65 10.60
C ALA A 295 -6.71 5.83 11.87
N HIS A 296 -6.12 5.60 13.04
CA HIS A 296 -6.65 5.85 14.37
C HIS A 296 -8.03 5.22 14.60
N ASN A 297 -9.13 5.97 14.46
CA ASN A 297 -10.47 5.48 14.76
C ASN A 297 -11.56 6.03 13.81
N ALA A 298 -12.82 5.72 14.11
CA ALA A 298 -13.97 6.09 13.28
C ALA A 298 -14.18 7.61 13.10
N PHE A 299 -13.60 8.44 13.97
CA PHE A 299 -13.86 9.88 14.04
C PHE A 299 -12.66 10.74 13.67
N THR A 300 -11.46 10.26 13.97
CA THR A 300 -10.22 11.01 13.73
C THR A 300 -9.16 10.15 13.07
N LYS A 301 -8.20 10.81 12.43
CA LYS A 301 -7.01 10.20 11.85
C LYS A 301 -5.80 11.09 12.14
N ILE A 302 -4.60 10.53 12.02
CA ILE A 302 -3.37 11.18 12.48
C ILE A 302 -2.34 11.27 11.36
N ARG A 303 -1.77 12.46 11.17
CA ARG A 303 -0.48 12.63 10.50
C ARG A 303 0.63 12.64 11.55
N VAL A 304 1.73 11.96 11.26
CA VAL A 304 2.87 11.88 12.19
C VAL A 304 4.17 12.19 11.48
N ILE A 305 5.04 12.93 12.15
CA ILE A 305 6.45 13.10 11.78
C ILE A 305 7.27 12.43 12.87
N ASP A 306 7.89 11.30 12.53
CA ASP A 306 8.68 10.48 13.44
C ASP A 306 10.17 10.51 13.04
N VAL A 307 11.03 10.06 13.94
CA VAL A 307 12.47 9.92 13.66
C VAL A 307 12.91 8.54 14.08
N LEU A 308 13.29 7.72 13.09
CA LEU A 308 14.03 6.49 13.28
C LEU A 308 15.52 6.81 13.37
N SER A 309 16.15 6.30 14.42
CA SER A 309 17.58 6.35 14.66
C SER A 309 18.06 5.02 15.24
N PHE A 310 19.36 4.88 15.48
CA PHE A 310 19.94 3.64 16.00
C PHE A 310 20.68 3.91 17.30
N GLY A 311 20.47 3.02 18.28
CA GLY A 311 21.27 2.92 19.49
C GLY A 311 22.71 2.53 19.18
N ASP A 312 23.58 2.58 20.19
CA ASP A 312 24.97 2.14 20.04
C ASP A 312 25.11 0.62 19.84
N ASP A 313 24.07 -0.13 20.20
CA ASP A 313 23.90 -1.57 19.97
C ASP A 313 23.32 -1.92 18.60
N GLY A 314 23.07 -0.91 17.74
CA GLY A 314 22.47 -1.11 16.41
C GLY A 314 20.95 -1.30 16.42
N HIS A 315 20.29 -1.27 17.58
CA HIS A 315 18.84 -1.40 17.65
C HIS A 315 18.13 -0.12 17.20
N PRO A 316 17.02 -0.23 16.43
CA PRO A 316 16.23 0.93 16.03
C PRO A 316 15.53 1.57 17.23
N VAL A 317 15.52 2.90 17.26
CA VAL A 317 14.87 3.74 18.27
C VAL A 317 14.10 4.85 17.57
N PHE A 318 12.83 5.01 17.96
CA PHE A 318 11.92 6.02 17.40
C PHE A 318 11.78 7.24 18.31
N GLY A 319 11.42 8.38 17.73
CA GLY A 319 11.12 9.60 18.46
C GLY A 319 12.35 10.35 18.98
N LYS A 320 13.42 10.51 18.19
CA LYS A 320 14.58 11.32 18.62
C LYS A 320 14.17 12.79 18.90
N PRO A 321 14.57 13.42 20.02
CA PRO A 321 14.13 14.78 20.41
C PRO A 321 14.83 15.88 19.59
N ILE A 322 14.39 16.07 18.34
CA ILE A 322 15.02 17.01 17.39
C ILE A 322 14.06 18.01 16.76
N PHE A 323 12.76 17.95 17.04
CA PHE A 323 11.80 18.93 16.55
C PHE A 323 11.77 20.12 17.50
N MET A 324 12.15 21.31 17.02
CA MET A 324 12.19 22.52 17.81
C MET A 324 11.04 23.45 17.42
N GLN A 325 10.13 23.68 18.35
CA GLN A 325 9.00 24.60 18.21
C GLN A 325 9.15 25.73 19.23
N GLY A 326 9.73 26.85 18.81
CA GLY A 326 10.16 27.90 19.72
C GLY A 326 11.20 27.39 20.72
N ARG A 327 10.84 27.29 22.00
CA ARG A 327 11.69 26.72 23.06
C ARG A 327 11.38 25.26 23.37
N ASP A 328 10.27 24.72 22.87
CA ASP A 328 9.90 23.33 23.12
C ASP A 328 10.66 22.40 22.17
N ILE A 329 11.07 21.26 22.71
CA ILE A 329 11.72 20.19 21.94
C ILE A 329 10.81 18.98 22.00
N LYS A 330 10.37 18.53 20.83
CA LYS A 330 9.52 17.35 20.66
C LYS A 330 10.32 16.20 20.04
N ASN A 331 9.91 15.00 20.41
CA ASN A 331 10.38 13.71 19.92
C ASN A 331 9.69 13.33 18.61
N ARG A 332 8.45 13.77 18.46
CA ARG A 332 7.55 13.46 17.35
C ARG A 332 6.56 14.61 17.21
N MET A 333 6.09 14.87 16.00
CA MET A 333 4.95 15.77 15.78
C MET A 333 3.72 14.93 15.44
N VAL A 334 2.64 15.12 16.20
CA VAL A 334 1.40 14.35 16.05
C VAL A 334 0.25 15.31 15.76
N PHE A 335 -0.41 15.10 14.63
CA PHE A 335 -1.53 15.94 14.19
C PHE A 335 -2.77 15.07 14.06
N GLU A 336 -3.62 15.09 15.08
CA GLU A 336 -4.92 14.42 15.06
C GLU A 336 -5.99 15.36 14.49
N TYR A 337 -6.79 14.87 13.55
CA TYR A 337 -7.79 15.68 12.86
C TYR A 337 -8.96 14.84 12.38
N SER A 338 -10.02 15.51 11.94
CA SER A 338 -11.26 14.88 11.52
C SER A 338 -11.02 13.91 10.37
N VAL A 339 -11.66 12.72 10.41
CA VAL A 339 -11.64 11.79 9.27
C VAL A 339 -12.19 12.43 7.98
N ARG A 340 -13.05 13.45 8.12
CA ARG A 340 -13.68 14.21 7.04
C ARG A 340 -12.75 15.24 6.38
N ALA A 341 -11.63 15.58 7.00
CA ALA A 341 -10.65 16.52 6.48
C ALA A 341 -9.44 15.79 5.86
N ASN A 342 -8.62 16.49 5.09
CA ASN A 342 -7.37 15.95 4.53
C ASN A 342 -6.24 16.93 4.76
N MET A 343 -5.34 16.62 5.70
CA MET A 343 -4.14 17.40 5.98
C MET A 343 -2.99 17.00 5.05
N MET A 344 -2.41 17.99 4.36
CA MET A 344 -1.14 17.86 3.67
C MET A 344 0.00 17.73 4.68
N LEU A 345 0.86 16.74 4.45
CA LEU A 345 2.17 16.60 5.07
C LEU A 345 3.09 15.96 4.04
N ARG A 346 4.17 16.66 3.65
CA ARG A 346 5.13 16.15 2.65
C ARG A 346 6.48 16.81 2.79
N PHE A 347 7.53 16.18 2.26
CA PHE A 347 8.81 16.85 2.06
C PHE A 347 8.86 17.57 0.71
N ASP A 348 9.01 18.89 0.72
CA ASP A 348 9.27 19.66 -0.50
C ASP A 348 10.79 19.70 -0.76
N ARG A 349 11.22 18.93 -1.78
CA ARG A 349 12.64 18.81 -2.15
C ARG A 349 13.27 20.13 -2.63
N ASN A 350 12.47 21.07 -3.17
CA ASN A 350 12.99 22.35 -3.68
C ASN A 350 13.36 23.28 -2.54
N GLU A 351 12.46 23.37 -1.55
CA GLU A 351 12.64 24.18 -0.34
C GLU A 351 13.47 23.45 0.73
N ARG A 352 13.63 22.12 0.60
CA ARG A 352 14.26 21.24 1.59
C ARG A 352 13.57 21.37 2.95
N MET A 353 12.25 21.40 2.94
CA MET A 353 11.41 21.57 4.11
C MET A 353 10.33 20.50 4.15
N ILE A 354 9.96 20.05 5.35
CA ILE A 354 8.70 19.33 5.54
C ILE A 354 7.61 20.38 5.62
N VAL A 355 6.66 20.34 4.71
CA VAL A 355 5.56 21.30 4.57
C VAL A 355 4.28 20.62 5.03
N MET A 356 3.50 21.33 5.84
CA MET A 356 2.26 20.82 6.41
C MET A 356 1.17 21.88 6.44
N ASP A 357 -0.09 21.47 6.39
CA ASP A 357 -1.21 22.38 6.65
C ASP A 357 -1.26 22.74 8.13
N ASN A 358 -1.64 23.98 8.43
CA ASN A 358 -2.06 24.33 9.78
C ASN A 358 -3.48 23.77 10.02
N LEU A 359 -3.72 23.26 11.23
CA LEU A 359 -5.02 22.73 11.62
C LEU A 359 -5.75 23.71 12.52
N SER A 360 -7.00 24.01 12.18
CA SER A 360 -7.92 24.77 13.01
C SER A 360 -9.25 24.05 13.15
N SER A 361 -10.00 24.37 14.21
CA SER A 361 -11.37 23.86 14.31
C SER A 361 -12.28 24.56 13.28
N PHE A 362 -13.09 23.79 12.55
CA PHE A 362 -14.16 24.34 11.71
C PHE A 362 -15.46 24.59 12.49
N ASP A 363 -15.52 24.20 13.77
CA ASP A 363 -16.61 24.53 14.69
C ASP A 363 -16.07 25.29 15.92
N PRO A 364 -16.34 26.60 16.05
CA PRO A 364 -15.86 27.42 17.17
C PRO A 364 -16.29 26.94 18.56
N PHE A 365 -17.34 26.14 18.67
CA PHE A 365 -17.76 25.56 19.95
C PHE A 365 -16.89 24.38 20.40
N TYR A 366 -16.04 23.86 19.51
CA TYR A 366 -15.14 22.74 19.75
C TYR A 366 -13.70 23.07 19.30
N PRO A 367 -13.03 24.06 19.93
CA PRO A 367 -11.73 24.54 19.47
C PRO A 367 -10.59 23.51 19.60
N ASP A 368 -10.66 22.63 20.60
CA ASP A 368 -9.61 21.67 20.93
C ASP A 368 -10.02 20.21 20.66
N ASP A 369 -11.15 19.98 19.98
CA ASP A 369 -11.64 18.63 19.67
C ASP A 369 -11.14 18.18 18.29
N PRO A 370 -10.28 17.15 18.21
CA PRO A 370 -9.71 16.73 16.93
C PRO A 370 -10.75 16.30 15.89
N ARG A 371 -11.97 15.91 16.31
CA ARG A 371 -13.08 15.57 15.41
C ARG A 371 -13.55 16.75 14.57
N TYR A 372 -13.28 17.97 15.02
CA TYR A 372 -13.62 19.23 14.36
C TYR A 372 -12.40 19.94 13.77
N MET A 373 -11.21 19.35 13.85
CA MET A 373 -9.99 19.95 13.27
C MET A 373 -9.83 19.60 11.80
N GLY A 374 -9.40 20.57 11.01
CA GLY A 374 -9.05 20.42 9.60
C GLY A 374 -8.14 21.56 9.11
N PRO A 375 -7.61 21.47 7.87
CA PRO A 375 -6.78 22.52 7.29
C PRO A 375 -7.47 23.88 7.21
N ASP A 376 -6.77 24.95 7.57
CA ASP A 376 -7.25 26.34 7.44
C ASP A 376 -6.72 27.06 6.19
N PHE A 377 -6.04 26.33 5.31
CA PHE A 377 -5.36 26.79 4.10
C PHE A 377 -4.11 27.68 4.32
N SER A 378 -3.67 27.84 5.56
CA SER A 378 -2.31 28.28 5.87
C SER A 378 -1.39 27.06 6.00
N HIS A 379 -0.09 27.30 5.86
CA HIS A 379 0.91 26.23 5.88
C HIS A 379 2.01 26.57 6.87
N ASN A 380 2.49 25.54 7.55
CA ASN A 380 3.67 25.58 8.40
C ASN A 380 4.78 24.73 7.78
N GLY A 381 6.00 24.90 8.27
CA GLY A 381 7.15 24.17 7.76
C GLY A 381 8.15 23.77 8.82
N LEU A 382 8.84 22.66 8.60
CA LEU A 382 10.05 22.31 9.31
C LEU A 382 11.25 22.41 8.36
N ARG A 383 12.29 23.11 8.79
CA ARG A 383 13.57 23.13 8.10
C ARG A 383 14.63 22.49 8.96
N PHE A 384 15.49 21.68 8.34
CA PHE A 384 16.58 21.03 9.06
C PHE A 384 17.77 22.00 9.19
N GLU A 385 18.01 22.48 10.41
CA GLU A 385 19.08 23.44 10.74
C GLU A 385 19.73 23.07 12.07
N ASN A 386 21.06 23.18 12.16
CA ASN A 386 21.81 22.92 13.40
C ASN A 386 21.45 21.57 14.06
N ASN A 387 21.39 20.50 13.25
CA ASN A 387 21.02 19.14 13.66
C ASN A 387 19.59 18.99 14.23
N ARG A 388 18.67 19.91 13.90
CA ARG A 388 17.28 19.92 14.39
C ARG A 388 16.31 20.27 13.26
N TRP A 389 15.08 19.78 13.36
CA TRP A 389 13.97 20.27 12.56
C TRP A 389 13.36 21.50 13.26
N VAL A 390 13.58 22.69 12.71
CA VAL A 390 13.10 23.95 13.26
C VAL A 390 11.77 24.31 12.61
N PHE A 391 10.76 24.59 13.44
CA PHE A 391 9.41 24.92 13.00
C PHE A 391 9.26 26.41 12.65
N TYR A 392 8.58 26.66 11.52
CA TYR A 392 8.25 27.98 10.98
C TYR A 392 6.74 28.04 10.71
N ASP A 393 6.10 29.03 11.31
CA ASP A 393 4.68 29.35 11.08
C ASP A 393 4.46 30.11 9.76
N GLU A 394 3.28 29.94 9.18
CA GLU A 394 2.74 30.77 8.08
C GLU A 394 3.70 30.93 6.87
N ILE A 395 4.25 29.82 6.38
CA ILE A 395 5.14 29.84 5.21
C ILE A 395 4.36 30.12 3.92
N ASP A 396 4.85 31.05 3.09
CA ASP A 396 4.23 31.37 1.80
C ASP A 396 4.70 30.42 0.69
N LEU A 397 3.78 29.63 0.15
CA LEU A 397 4.02 28.71 -0.96
C LEU A 397 3.61 29.26 -2.33
N ARG A 398 3.07 30.50 -2.38
CA ARG A 398 2.41 31.10 -3.56
C ARG A 398 3.34 32.06 -4.32
N ASN A 399 4.49 31.58 -4.81
CA ASN A 399 5.25 32.20 -5.93
C ASN A 399 6.52 31.39 -6.22
N ARG A 400 6.34 30.16 -6.70
CA ARG A 400 7.44 29.26 -7.01
C ARG A 400 8.04 29.65 -8.36
N GLN A 401 9.20 30.31 -8.39
CA GLN A 401 9.96 30.38 -9.64
C GLN A 401 10.51 28.98 -9.94
N PRO A 402 10.27 28.41 -11.14
CA PRO A 402 10.96 27.20 -11.55
C PRO A 402 12.46 27.49 -11.54
N ARG A 403 13.25 26.77 -10.74
CA ARG A 403 14.70 26.85 -10.86
C ARG A 403 15.08 26.45 -12.29
N ARG A 404 15.62 27.39 -13.07
CA ARG A 404 16.24 27.09 -14.37
C ARG A 404 17.26 25.98 -14.14
N ARG A 405 17.12 24.85 -14.84
CA ARG A 405 18.15 23.81 -14.91
C ARG A 405 19.45 24.52 -15.28
N ARG A 406 20.45 24.48 -14.40
CA ARG A 406 21.82 24.82 -14.80
C ARG A 406 22.30 23.64 -15.64
N ASN A 407 22.52 23.89 -16.92
CA ASN A 407 23.17 22.97 -17.85
C ASN A 407 24.55 22.59 -17.35
#